data_AF-A0A3M8PC67-F1
#
_entry.id   AF-A0A3M8PC67-F1
#
_cell.length_a   1.000
_cell.length_b   1.000
_cell.length_c   1.000
_cell.angle_alpha   90.00
_cell.angle_beta   90.00
_cell.angle_gamma   90.00
#
_symmetry.space_group_name_H-M   'P 1'
#
loop_
_entity.id
_entity.type
_entity.pdbx_description
1 polymer ?
#
loop_
_entity_poly.entity_id
_entity_poly.type
_entity_poly.pdbx_seq_one_letter_code
_entity_poly.pdbx_strand_id
1 'polypeptide(L)'
;MKKNYLFYFYIVAFILFLVACQSSSLTEKARDQEIPISHGGITAETEKEQYSTSAERITLLIHNESEEDLTSGIRLHIQKKVDDIWYEVPYREGPVTEQGIIHSAGQTSALSCPTSELKHDLAPGEYRAVFGPVAAPFEVVKKN
;
A
#
# COMPACT_ATOMS: atom_id res chain seq x y z
N MET A 1 15.70 10.54 51.98
CA MET A 1 15.49 11.19 50.67
C MET A 1 15.58 10.20 49.49
N LYS A 2 15.01 8.99 49.57
CA LYS A 2 15.10 7.97 48.49
C LYS A 2 13.73 7.49 47.96
N LYS A 3 12.62 7.99 48.50
CA LYS A 3 11.26 7.50 48.20
C LYS A 3 10.61 8.15 46.96
N ASN A 4 11.16 9.25 46.47
CA ASN A 4 10.55 10.01 45.36
C ASN A 4 11.10 9.59 44.00
N TYR A 5 12.32 9.01 43.93
CA TYR A 5 12.93 8.55 42.69
C TYR A 5 12.17 7.38 42.05
N LEU A 6 11.57 6.50 42.85
CA LEU A 6 10.74 5.41 42.35
C LEU A 6 9.49 5.96 41.64
N PHE A 7 8.89 7.02 42.19
CA PHE A 7 7.71 7.67 41.62
C PHE A 7 8.04 8.41 40.31
N TYR A 8 9.17 9.11 40.26
CA TYR A 8 9.64 9.75 39.01
C TYR A 8 9.99 8.72 37.92
N PHE A 9 10.52 7.55 38.29
CA PHE A 9 10.77 6.45 37.35
C PHE A 9 9.46 5.94 36.71
N TYR A 10 8.40 5.76 37.50
CA TYR A 10 7.08 5.36 36.98
C TYR A 10 6.45 6.44 36.08
N ILE A 11 6.61 7.73 36.41
CA ILE A 11 6.10 8.82 35.57
C ILE A 11 6.85 8.90 34.23
N VAL A 12 8.16 8.74 34.23
CA VAL A 12 8.96 8.73 32.98
C VAL A 12 8.63 7.49 32.15
N ALA A 13 8.47 6.31 32.77
CA ALA A 13 8.04 5.11 32.08
C ALA A 13 6.62 5.26 31.48
N PHE A 14 5.69 5.92 32.17
CA PHE A 14 4.33 6.15 31.68
C PHE A 14 4.27 7.14 30.51
N ILE A 15 5.10 8.19 30.51
CA ILE A 15 5.21 9.15 29.39
C ILE A 15 5.77 8.47 28.13
N LEU A 16 6.67 7.50 28.28
CA LEU A 16 7.23 6.75 27.14
C LEU A 16 6.20 5.83 26.44
N PHE A 17 5.15 5.39 27.15
CA PHE A 17 4.06 4.62 26.53
C PHE A 17 3.08 5.47 25.72
N LEU A 18 3.02 6.78 25.95
CA LEU A 18 2.06 7.67 25.29
C LEU A 18 2.49 8.15 23.89
N VAL A 19 3.72 7.82 23.44
CA VAL A 19 4.20 8.20 22.10
C VAL A 19 3.72 7.23 21.01
N ALA A 20 3.14 6.08 21.38
CA ALA A 20 2.62 5.09 20.43
C ALA A 20 1.11 5.28 20.20
N CYS A 21 0.72 6.34 19.49
CA CYS A 21 -0.59 6.38 18.81
C CYS A 21 -0.68 7.58 17.86
N GLN A 22 0.03 7.52 16.74
CA GLN A 22 -0.38 8.31 15.58
C GLN A 22 -1.41 7.45 14.84
N SER A 23 -2.67 7.54 15.27
CA SER A 23 -3.77 6.76 14.67
C SER A 23 -3.81 7.04 13.17
N SER A 24 -3.46 6.04 12.35
CA SER A 24 -3.62 6.17 10.90
C SER A 24 -5.10 6.36 10.58
N SER A 25 -5.42 7.19 9.59
CA SER A 25 -6.80 7.37 9.13
C SER A 25 -7.36 6.14 8.41
N LEU A 26 -6.54 5.10 8.20
CA LEU A 26 -6.93 3.86 7.56
C LEU A 26 -7.50 2.91 8.60
N THR A 27 -8.72 2.43 8.35
CA THR A 27 -9.46 1.58 9.29
C THR A 27 -9.70 0.17 8.74
N GLU A 28 -9.66 0.00 7.42
CA GLU A 28 -9.91 -1.27 6.74
C GLU A 28 -8.60 -2.04 6.56
N LYS A 29 -8.46 -3.15 7.30
CA LYS A 29 -7.32 -4.07 7.12
C LYS A 29 -7.47 -4.79 5.78
N ALA A 30 -6.36 -4.94 5.06
CA ALA A 30 -6.29 -5.79 3.89
C ALA A 30 -6.69 -7.22 4.26
N ARG A 31 -7.44 -7.89 3.37
CA ARG A 31 -7.89 -9.27 3.57
C ARG A 31 -6.71 -10.22 3.75
N ASP A 32 -5.71 -10.08 2.87
CA ASP A 32 -4.51 -10.91 2.86
C ASP A 32 -3.32 -10.06 3.32
N GLN A 33 -2.63 -10.49 4.38
CA GLN A 33 -1.49 -9.76 4.93
C GLN A 33 -0.17 -10.16 4.28
N GLU A 34 -0.09 -11.39 3.81
CA GLU A 34 1.04 -11.93 3.06
C GLU A 34 0.62 -12.19 1.63
N ILE A 35 1.21 -11.44 0.69
CA ILE A 35 0.99 -11.58 -0.74
C ILE A 35 2.38 -11.60 -1.38
N PRO A 36 2.74 -12.65 -2.15
CA PRO A 36 4.04 -12.74 -2.79
C PRO A 36 4.19 -11.73 -3.93
N ILE A 37 5.43 -11.45 -4.33
CA ILE A 37 5.72 -10.62 -5.51
C ILE A 37 5.43 -11.35 -6.84
N SER A 38 5.39 -12.68 -6.81
CA SER A 38 5.17 -13.54 -7.97
C SER A 38 4.34 -14.77 -7.61
N HIS A 39 3.44 -15.19 -8.49
CA HIS A 39 2.65 -16.41 -8.34
C HIS A 39 2.18 -16.92 -9.71
N GLY A 40 2.35 -18.22 -9.98
CA GLY A 40 1.78 -18.86 -11.18
C GLY A 40 2.22 -18.26 -12.53
N GLY A 41 3.47 -17.81 -12.65
CA GLY A 41 3.97 -17.14 -13.86
C GLY A 41 3.55 -15.68 -14.00
N ILE A 42 2.95 -15.10 -12.94
CA ILE A 42 2.59 -13.69 -12.88
C ILE A 42 3.54 -13.01 -11.91
N THR A 43 4.14 -11.89 -12.32
CA THR A 43 4.97 -11.05 -11.46
C THR A 43 4.47 -9.61 -11.54
N ALA A 44 4.54 -8.89 -10.43
CA ALA A 44 4.15 -7.49 -10.36
C ALA A 44 5.31 -6.64 -9.80
N GLU A 45 5.57 -5.51 -10.44
CA GLU A 45 6.47 -4.47 -9.95
C GLU A 45 5.84 -3.10 -10.15
N THR A 46 6.30 -2.08 -9.43
CA THR A 46 5.89 -0.70 -9.71
C THR A 46 6.90 -0.03 -10.62
N GLU A 47 6.47 0.96 -11.41
CA GLU A 47 7.36 1.72 -12.32
C GLU A 47 8.56 2.34 -11.57
N LYS A 48 8.40 2.61 -10.27
CA LYS A 48 9.41 3.20 -9.40
C LYS A 48 9.33 2.55 -8.03
N GLU A 49 10.48 2.22 -7.45
CA GLU A 49 10.55 1.75 -6.06
C GLU A 49 10.15 2.84 -5.05
N GLN A 50 10.32 4.12 -5.42
CA GLN A 50 10.01 5.27 -4.56
C GLN A 50 9.17 6.33 -5.29
N TYR A 51 8.14 6.81 -4.61
CA TYR A 51 7.27 7.90 -5.05
C TYR A 51 7.27 9.04 -4.05
N SER A 52 7.18 10.29 -4.52
CA SER A 52 6.99 11.42 -3.60
C SER A 52 5.55 11.46 -3.08
N THR A 53 5.31 12.12 -1.93
CA THR A 53 3.96 12.44 -1.44
C THR A 53 3.12 13.27 -2.44
N SER A 54 3.76 13.94 -3.41
CA SER A 54 3.10 14.67 -4.50
C SER A 54 3.09 13.91 -5.83
N ALA A 55 3.33 12.60 -5.84
CA ALA A 55 3.25 11.81 -7.06
C ALA A 55 1.83 11.89 -7.62
N GLU A 56 1.69 12.16 -8.92
CA GLU A 56 0.39 12.26 -9.57
C GLU A 56 -0.23 10.89 -9.85
N ARG A 57 0.61 9.86 -9.95
CA ARG A 57 0.20 8.51 -10.34
C ARG A 57 1.16 7.46 -9.80
N ILE A 58 0.60 6.33 -9.42
CA ILE A 58 1.30 5.07 -9.15
C ILE A 58 1.00 4.13 -10.31
N THR A 59 2.03 3.52 -10.91
CA THR A 59 1.87 2.59 -12.03
C THR A 59 2.44 1.22 -11.63
N LEU A 60 1.61 0.19 -11.79
CA LEU A 60 1.96 -1.20 -11.63
C LEU A 60 2.23 -1.80 -13.02
N LEU A 61 3.38 -2.46 -13.16
CA LEU A 61 3.74 -3.29 -14.29
C LEU A 61 3.43 -4.75 -13.93
N ILE A 62 2.68 -5.42 -14.80
CA ILE A 62 2.25 -6.80 -14.64
C ILE A 62 2.92 -7.60 -15.75
N HIS A 63 3.79 -8.51 -15.38
CA HIS A 63 4.45 -9.46 -16.27
C HIS A 63 3.66 -10.77 -16.22
N ASN A 64 2.97 -11.08 -17.31
CA ASN A 64 2.30 -12.36 -17.46
C ASN A 64 3.18 -13.28 -18.29
N GLU A 65 3.99 -14.09 -17.62
CA GLU A 65 4.85 -15.11 -18.23
C GLU A 65 4.15 -16.48 -18.31
N SER A 66 2.86 -16.54 -17.94
CA SER A 66 2.05 -17.74 -18.10
C SER A 66 1.61 -17.94 -19.55
N GLU A 67 0.97 -19.09 -19.81
CA GLU A 67 0.41 -19.43 -21.13
C GLU A 67 -1.02 -18.91 -21.33
N GLU A 68 -1.62 -18.29 -20.32
CA GLU A 68 -3.02 -17.87 -20.32
C GLU A 68 -3.17 -16.35 -20.23
N ASP A 69 -4.18 -15.81 -20.92
CA ASP A 69 -4.57 -14.41 -20.76
C ASP A 69 -5.25 -14.20 -19.40
N LEU A 70 -4.93 -13.09 -18.73
CA LEU A 70 -5.57 -12.71 -17.47
C LEU A 70 -6.57 -11.59 -17.71
N THR A 71 -7.67 -11.57 -16.96
CA THR A 71 -8.61 -10.45 -16.96
C THR A 71 -8.69 -9.83 -15.57
N SER A 72 -8.59 -8.51 -15.48
CA SER A 72 -8.81 -7.77 -14.23
C SER A 72 -9.72 -6.57 -14.45
N GLY A 73 -10.13 -5.93 -13.35
CA GLY A 73 -10.70 -4.59 -13.41
C GLY A 73 -9.65 -3.52 -13.75
N ILE A 74 -10.10 -2.30 -14.06
CA ILE A 74 -9.23 -1.14 -14.33
C ILE A 74 -8.64 -0.48 -13.07
N ARG A 75 -9.11 -0.83 -11.87
CA ARG A 75 -8.67 -0.19 -10.61
C ARG A 75 -7.52 -0.95 -9.97
N LEU A 76 -6.45 -0.22 -9.67
CA LEU A 76 -5.30 -0.73 -8.95
C LEU A 76 -5.54 -0.68 -7.44
N HIS A 77 -5.40 -1.80 -6.76
CA HIS A 77 -5.55 -1.84 -5.31
C HIS A 77 -4.23 -1.40 -4.65
N ILE A 78 -4.28 -0.35 -3.82
CA ILE A 78 -3.11 0.16 -3.09
C ILE A 78 -3.33 -0.09 -1.60
N GLN A 79 -2.31 -0.62 -0.94
CA GLN A 79 -2.31 -0.87 0.49
C GLN A 79 -1.12 -0.19 1.15
N LYS A 80 -1.30 0.26 2.40
CA LYS A 80 -0.26 0.87 3.22
C LYS A 80 0.05 -0.01 4.43
N LYS A 81 1.32 -0.14 4.79
CA LYS A 81 1.73 -0.77 6.03
C LYS A 81 1.71 0.23 7.20
N VAL A 82 1.02 -0.14 8.29
CA VAL A 82 0.96 0.61 9.54
C VAL A 82 1.08 -0.39 10.68
N ASP A 83 2.06 -0.21 11.57
CA ASP A 83 2.32 -1.12 12.70
C ASP A 83 2.38 -2.60 12.27
N ASP A 84 3.12 -2.88 11.18
CA ASP A 84 3.26 -4.18 10.53
C ASP A 84 1.98 -4.82 9.96
N ILE A 85 0.88 -4.07 9.90
CA ILE A 85 -0.39 -4.51 9.31
C ILE A 85 -0.66 -3.74 8.01
N TRP A 86 -1.08 -4.45 6.97
CA TRP A 86 -1.51 -3.87 5.72
C TRP A 86 -2.97 -3.41 5.80
N TYR A 87 -3.21 -2.17 5.39
CA TYR A 87 -4.52 -1.54 5.30
C TYR A 87 -4.83 -1.11 3.87
N GLU A 88 -6.09 -1.21 3.47
CA GLU A 88 -6.57 -0.70 2.20
C GLU A 88 -6.50 0.83 2.16
N VAL A 89 -6.02 1.38 1.05
CA VAL A 89 -6.07 2.82 0.79
C VAL A 89 -7.37 3.12 0.03
N PRO A 90 -8.37 3.77 0.65
CA PRO A 90 -9.67 3.93 0.03
C PRO A 90 -9.62 4.92 -1.13
N TYR A 91 -10.37 4.60 -2.18
CA TYR A 91 -10.70 5.54 -3.26
C TYR A 91 -11.74 6.57 -2.80
N ARG A 92 -11.79 7.72 -3.46
CA ARG A 92 -12.90 8.68 -3.34
C ARG A 92 -14.19 8.01 -3.80
N GLU A 93 -15.30 8.39 -3.18
CA GLU A 93 -16.62 7.95 -3.63
C GLU A 93 -16.86 8.45 -5.06
N GLY A 94 -17.31 7.54 -5.92
CA GLY A 94 -17.53 7.82 -7.33
C GLY A 94 -17.98 6.57 -8.07
N PRO A 95 -18.59 6.74 -9.27
CA PRO A 95 -19.05 5.61 -10.05
C PRO A 95 -17.89 4.65 -10.32
N VAL A 96 -18.08 3.39 -9.95
CA VAL A 96 -17.18 2.31 -10.35
C VAL A 96 -17.60 1.91 -11.74
N THR A 97 -16.84 2.30 -12.76
CA THR A 97 -17.04 1.74 -14.08
C THR A 97 -16.41 0.36 -14.08
N GLU A 98 -17.25 -0.68 -14.13
CA GLU A 98 -16.78 -2.05 -14.33
C GLU A 98 -16.30 -2.17 -15.77
N GLN A 99 -15.00 -1.94 -15.95
CA GLN A 99 -14.28 -2.18 -17.19
C GLN A 99 -13.24 -3.25 -16.92
N GLY A 100 -13.15 -4.21 -17.84
CA GLY A 100 -12.13 -5.25 -17.83
C GLY A 100 -10.91 -4.83 -18.66
N ILE A 101 -9.72 -5.22 -18.21
CA ILE A 101 -8.48 -5.18 -18.98
C ILE A 101 -8.02 -6.62 -19.18
N ILE A 102 -7.54 -6.92 -20.38
CA ILE A 102 -6.88 -8.19 -20.69
C ILE A 102 -5.36 -7.98 -20.57
N HIS A 103 -4.70 -8.84 -19.81
CA HIS A 103 -3.25 -8.92 -19.68
C HIS A 103 -2.78 -10.18 -20.41
N SER A 104 -2.39 -10.01 -21.67
CA SER A 104 -2.10 -11.14 -22.55
C SER A 104 -0.94 -12.01 -22.08
N ALA A 105 -1.01 -13.30 -22.38
CA ALA A 105 0.05 -14.27 -22.14
C ALA A 105 1.38 -13.83 -22.78
N GLY A 106 2.48 -14.03 -22.07
CA GLY A 106 3.83 -13.64 -22.48
C GLY A 106 4.06 -12.13 -22.65
N GLN A 107 3.17 -11.27 -22.14
CA GLN A 107 3.27 -9.81 -22.29
C GLN A 107 3.40 -9.09 -20.95
N THR A 108 3.98 -7.90 -21.02
CA THR A 108 3.93 -6.92 -19.94
C THR A 108 2.83 -5.91 -20.21
N SER A 109 2.05 -5.59 -19.18
CA SER A 109 0.97 -4.62 -19.24
C SER A 109 1.04 -3.70 -18.03
N ALA A 110 0.32 -2.58 -18.07
CA ALA A 110 0.36 -1.59 -17.00
C ALA A 110 -1.04 -1.27 -16.47
N LEU A 111 -1.15 -1.15 -15.15
CA LEU A 111 -2.31 -0.61 -14.45
C LEU A 111 -1.88 0.63 -13.69
N SER A 112 -2.70 1.68 -13.69
CA SER A 112 -2.32 2.95 -13.08
C SER A 112 -3.39 3.49 -12.16
N CYS A 113 -2.98 4.02 -11.02
CA CYS A 113 -3.82 4.76 -10.08
C CYS A 113 -3.39 6.23 -10.08
N PRO A 114 -4.21 7.15 -10.62
CA PRO A 114 -4.05 8.57 -10.35
C PRO A 114 -4.27 8.82 -8.85
N THR A 115 -3.31 9.45 -8.18
CA THR A 115 -3.38 9.65 -6.72
C THR A 115 -4.52 10.59 -6.32
N SER A 116 -4.98 11.43 -7.25
CA SER A 116 -6.19 12.25 -7.10
C SER A 116 -7.48 11.45 -6.94
N GLU A 117 -7.49 10.16 -7.27
CA GLU A 117 -8.65 9.29 -7.05
C GLU A 117 -8.66 8.68 -5.64
N LEU A 118 -7.57 8.80 -4.88
CA LEU A 118 -7.51 8.32 -3.49
C LEU A 118 -8.23 9.29 -2.56
N LYS A 119 -8.91 8.74 -1.54
CA LYS A 119 -9.65 9.52 -0.54
C LYS A 119 -8.73 10.42 0.29
N HIS A 120 -7.50 9.97 0.49
CA HIS A 120 -6.47 10.68 1.25
C HIS A 120 -5.22 10.84 0.39
N ASP A 121 -4.51 11.95 0.59
CA ASP A 121 -3.21 12.16 -0.04
C ASP A 121 -2.21 11.11 0.44
N LEU A 122 -1.20 10.83 -0.39
CA LEU A 122 -0.12 9.93 -0.02
C LEU A 122 0.68 10.51 1.16
N ALA A 123 0.80 9.74 2.22
CA ALA A 123 1.66 10.05 3.36
C ALA A 123 2.91 9.16 3.28
N PRO A 124 4.07 9.59 3.82
CA PRO A 124 5.26 8.76 3.79
C PRO A 124 5.06 7.38 4.43
N GLY A 125 5.81 6.38 3.95
CA GLY A 125 5.84 5.03 4.48
C GLY A 125 5.87 3.93 3.42
N GLU A 126 5.70 2.70 3.86
CA GLU A 126 5.71 1.49 3.02
C GLU A 126 4.31 1.23 2.45
N TYR A 127 4.27 0.94 1.15
CA TYR A 127 3.06 0.64 0.40
C TYR A 127 3.26 -0.62 -0.45
N ARG A 128 2.15 -1.18 -0.93
CA ARG A 128 2.17 -2.17 -2.01
C ARG A 128 0.98 -2.00 -2.95
N ALA A 129 1.21 -2.29 -4.21
CA ALA A 129 0.21 -2.35 -5.25
C ALA A 129 -0.19 -3.81 -5.48
N VAL A 130 -1.46 -4.14 -5.35
CA VAL A 130 -1.96 -5.53 -5.39
C VAL A 130 -2.66 -5.81 -6.72
N PHE A 131 -2.33 -6.96 -7.30
CA PHE A 131 -2.95 -7.50 -8.52
C PHE A 131 -3.20 -8.99 -8.35
N GLY A 132 -4.45 -9.38 -8.13
CA GLY A 132 -4.82 -10.78 -7.93
C GLY A 132 -3.99 -11.43 -6.81
N PRO A 133 -3.22 -12.50 -7.10
CA PRO A 133 -2.41 -13.21 -6.11
C PRO A 133 -1.03 -12.60 -5.86
N VAL A 134 -0.69 -11.46 -6.47
CA VAL A 134 0.64 -10.83 -6.35
C VAL A 134 0.57 -9.39 -5.86
N ALA A 135 1.65 -8.91 -5.24
CA ALA A 135 1.79 -7.54 -4.80
C ALA A 135 3.20 -6.99 -5.04
N ALA A 136 3.27 -5.76 -5.55
CA ALA A 136 4.50 -5.03 -5.78
C ALA A 136 4.74 -4.01 -4.64
N PRO A 137 5.81 -4.14 -3.84
CA PRO A 137 6.13 -3.15 -2.81
C PRO A 137 6.67 -1.85 -3.43
N PHE A 138 6.42 -0.73 -2.76
CA PHE A 138 7.04 0.57 -3.05
C PHE A 138 7.03 1.45 -1.79
N GLU A 139 7.86 2.49 -1.78
CA GLU A 139 7.92 3.46 -0.69
C GLU A 139 7.40 4.83 -1.13
N VAL A 140 6.69 5.51 -0.23
CA VAL A 140 6.36 6.93 -0.39
C VAL A 140 7.28 7.76 0.51
N VAL A 141 7.96 8.73 -0.09
CA VAL A 141 8.87 9.66 0.59
C VAL A 141 8.36 11.08 0.52
N LYS A 142 8.75 11.94 1.48
CA LYS A 142 8.38 13.37 1.43
C LYS A 142 8.93 14.00 0.15
N LYS A 143 8.16 14.91 -0.43
CA LYS A 143 8.67 15.79 -1.50
C LYS A 143 9.85 16.59 -0.94
N ASN A 144 11.01 16.50 -1.58
CA ASN A 144 12.17 17.36 -1.32
C ASN A 144 11.91 18.80 -1.76
#